data_AF-A0A381TVL5-F1
#
_entry.id   AF-A0A381TVL5-F1
#
_cell.length_a   1.000
_cell.length_b   1.000
_cell.length_c   1.000
_cell.angle_alpha   90.00
_cell.angle_beta   90.00
_cell.angle_gamma   90.00
#
_symmetry.space_group_name_H-M   'P 1'
#
loop_
_entity.id
_entity.type
_entity.pdbx_description
1 polymer ?
#
loop_
_entity_poly.entity_id
_entity_poly.type
_entity_poly.pdbx_seq_one_letter_code
_entity_poly.pdbx_strand_id
1 'polypeptide(L)'
;MNRTSADHLVNICHQALPGKYDPMTTAVLKRLTYELDIIIDRGYADYFLIVWDIVQWANRRGIPTVGRGSAAGSLVSYLLSITPVDPIEHNLIFERFLNPDREEPPDIDVDLCWKRRDEVLEYVYKQYGGDRVAMISTFNTYHLRGAVRDVARAMGLSEKEIGKVSRELPRRYEKGCGKRVMED
;
A
#
# COMPACT_ATOMS: atom_id res chain seq x y z
N MET A 1 1.68 24.36 -10.48
CA MET A 1 1.25 23.23 -11.33
C MET A 1 2.28 23.05 -12.44
N ASN A 2 3.09 22.00 -12.39
CA ASN A 2 3.96 21.62 -13.51
C ASN A 2 3.06 21.01 -14.60
N ARG A 3 2.65 21.82 -15.59
CA ARG A 3 1.87 21.35 -16.75
C ARG A 3 2.48 20.10 -17.38
N THR A 4 3.81 19.99 -17.34
CA THR A 4 4.59 18.84 -17.79
C THR A 4 4.20 17.50 -17.17
N SER A 5 3.91 17.44 -15.86
CA SER A 5 3.61 16.18 -15.17
C SER A 5 2.20 15.69 -15.47
N ALA A 6 1.22 16.60 -15.47
CA ALA A 6 -0.15 16.30 -15.85
C ALA A 6 -0.21 15.79 -17.30
N ASP A 7 0.43 16.52 -18.23
CA ASP A 7 0.50 16.12 -19.63
C ASP A 7 1.20 14.76 -19.80
N HIS A 8 2.27 14.51 -19.03
CA HIS A 8 2.97 13.23 -19.06
C HIS A 8 2.09 12.07 -18.59
N LEU A 9 1.38 12.25 -17.47
CA LEU A 9 0.44 11.25 -16.93
C LEU A 9 -0.67 10.91 -17.93
N VAL A 10 -1.27 11.93 -18.55
CA VAL A 10 -2.29 11.76 -19.59
C VAL A 10 -1.73 10.93 -20.75
N ASN A 11 -0.54 11.29 -21.24
CA ASN A 11 0.08 10.61 -22.37
C ASN A 11 0.36 9.12 -22.10
N ILE A 12 0.93 8.77 -20.94
CA ILE A 12 1.23 7.37 -20.61
C ILE A 12 -0.05 6.53 -20.44
N CYS A 13 -1.13 7.10 -19.89
CA CYS A 13 -2.42 6.41 -19.80
C CYS A 13 -3.02 6.16 -21.19
N HIS A 14 -2.98 7.15 -22.09
CA HIS A 14 -3.46 6.98 -23.46
C HIS A 14 -2.62 6.00 -24.28
N GLN A 15 -1.31 5.91 -24.04
CA GLN A 15 -0.46 4.91 -24.69
C GLN A 15 -0.74 3.48 -24.20
N ALA A 16 -1.11 3.32 -22.92
CA ALA A 16 -1.42 2.01 -22.34
C ALA A 16 -2.82 1.47 -22.74
N LEU A 17 -3.76 2.38 -23.02
CA LEU A 17 -5.16 2.07 -23.34
C LEU A 17 -5.35 0.95 -24.38
N PRO A 18 -4.74 1.01 -25.59
CA PRO A 18 -4.94 -0.01 -26.62
C PRO A 18 -4.45 -1.41 -26.22
N GLY A 19 -3.47 -1.50 -25.31
CA GLY A 19 -2.95 -2.77 -24.81
C GLY A 19 -3.82 -3.41 -23.73
N LYS A 20 -4.77 -2.66 -23.15
CA LYS A 20 -5.66 -3.11 -22.06
C LYS A 20 -7.12 -3.24 -22.52
N TYR A 21 -7.56 -2.41 -23.45
CA TYR A 21 -8.94 -2.40 -23.96
C TYR A 21 -8.95 -2.41 -25.48
N ASP A 22 -9.45 -3.51 -26.05
CA ASP A 22 -9.75 -3.66 -27.47
C ASP A 22 -11.02 -4.53 -27.64
N PRO A 23 -12.16 -3.98 -28.11
CA PRO A 23 -12.35 -2.60 -28.56
C PRO A 23 -12.44 -1.60 -27.40
N MET A 24 -11.97 -0.38 -27.64
CA MET A 24 -12.10 0.73 -26.70
C MET A 24 -13.55 1.23 -26.65
N THR A 25 -14.17 1.21 -25.46
CA THR A 25 -15.57 1.65 -25.28
C THR A 25 -15.65 3.10 -24.79
N THR A 26 -16.79 3.75 -25.05
CA THR A 26 -17.06 5.11 -24.53
C THR A 26 -17.04 5.16 -23.00
N ALA A 27 -17.42 4.07 -22.33
CA ALA A 27 -17.42 4.00 -20.87
C ALA A 27 -15.99 4.09 -20.29
N VAL A 28 -15.03 3.37 -20.91
CA VAL A 28 -13.61 3.42 -20.54
C VAL A 28 -13.05 4.84 -20.69
N LEU A 29 -13.31 5.47 -21.84
CA LEU A 29 -12.85 6.84 -22.11
C LEU A 29 -13.43 7.85 -21.12
N LYS A 30 -14.74 7.78 -20.84
CA LYS A 30 -15.39 8.66 -19.86
C LYS A 30 -14.81 8.48 -18.46
N ARG A 31 -14.58 7.23 -18.04
CA ARG A 31 -13.97 6.93 -16.75
C ARG A 31 -12.54 7.47 -16.67
N LEU A 32 -11.74 7.28 -17.72
CA LEU A 32 -10.36 7.76 -17.75
C LEU A 32 -10.29 9.29 -17.65
N THR A 33 -11.10 10.01 -18.45
CA THR A 33 -11.16 11.47 -18.40
C THR A 33 -11.55 11.96 -17.01
N TYR A 34 -12.61 11.39 -16.43
CA TYR A 34 -13.07 11.74 -15.08
C TYR A 34 -11.99 11.55 -14.01
N GLU A 35 -11.30 10.41 -14.01
CA GLU A 35 -10.24 10.15 -13.03
C GLU A 35 -9.04 11.09 -13.22
N LEU A 36 -8.59 11.30 -14.47
CA LEU A 36 -7.47 12.20 -14.77
C LEU A 36 -7.79 13.64 -14.37
N ASP A 37 -9.00 14.13 -14.64
CA ASP A 37 -9.42 15.47 -14.25
C ASP A 37 -9.32 15.66 -12.72
N ILE A 38 -9.82 14.71 -11.93
CA ILE A 38 -9.73 14.76 -10.47
C ILE A 38 -8.28 14.68 -9.98
N ILE A 39 -7.48 13.76 -10.53
CA ILE A 39 -6.07 13.58 -10.12
C ILE A 39 -5.25 14.85 -10.41
N ILE A 40 -5.48 15.47 -11.56
CA ILE A 40 -4.77 16.68 -12.00
C ILE A 40 -5.22 17.90 -11.19
N ASP A 41 -6.53 18.08 -11.00
CA ASP A 41 -7.08 19.18 -10.21
C ASP A 41 -6.58 19.15 -8.76
N ARG A 42 -6.52 17.95 -8.17
CA ARG A 42 -5.98 17.74 -6.81
C ARG A 42 -4.45 17.79 -6.73
N GLY A 43 -3.75 17.90 -7.85
CA GLY A 43 -2.29 18.01 -7.87
C GLY A 43 -1.54 16.70 -7.55
N TYR A 44 -2.19 15.54 -7.75
CA TYR A 44 -1.59 14.24 -7.47
C TYR A 44 -0.87 13.60 -8.66
N ALA A 45 -0.77 14.29 -9.80
CA ALA A 45 -0.11 13.75 -10.99
C ALA A 45 1.33 13.26 -10.72
N ASP A 46 2.13 14.05 -9.99
CA ASP A 46 3.51 13.68 -9.62
C ASP A 46 3.54 12.42 -8.74
N TYR A 47 2.57 12.24 -7.84
CA TYR A 47 2.49 11.06 -6.98
C TYR A 47 2.25 9.78 -7.77
N PHE A 48 1.30 9.79 -8.72
CA PHE A 48 1.08 8.66 -9.62
C PHE A 48 2.31 8.35 -10.47
N LEU A 49 3.01 9.39 -10.96
CA LEU A 49 4.23 9.21 -11.76
C LEU A 49 5.38 8.60 -10.97
N ILE A 50 5.56 8.98 -9.69
CA ILE A 50 6.57 8.37 -8.82
C ILE A 50 6.28 6.88 -8.63
N VAL A 51 5.02 6.52 -8.31
CA VAL A 51 4.65 5.11 -8.12
C VAL A 51 4.78 4.32 -9.42
N TRP A 52 4.29 4.88 -10.53
CA TRP A 52 4.44 4.30 -11.86
C TRP A 52 5.91 4.04 -12.22
N ASP A 53 6.80 4.99 -11.97
CA ASP A 53 8.22 4.82 -12.26
C ASP A 53 8.83 3.63 -11.50
N ILE A 54 8.54 3.52 -10.19
CA ILE A 54 9.02 2.42 -9.35
C ILE A 54 8.49 1.08 -9.84
N VAL A 55 7.18 1.00 -10.12
CA VAL A 55 6.52 -0.22 -10.63
C VAL A 55 7.08 -0.61 -12.00
N GLN A 56 7.23 0.33 -12.91
CA GLN A 56 7.75 0.06 -14.24
C GLN A 56 9.23 -0.34 -14.20
N TRP A 57 10.03 0.25 -13.31
CA TRP A 57 11.41 -0.17 -13.10
C TRP A 57 11.52 -1.62 -12.62
N ALA A 58 10.64 -2.02 -11.69
CA ALA A 58 10.55 -3.38 -11.18
C ALA A 58 10.06 -4.36 -12.27
N ASN A 59 9.00 -4.00 -12.98
CA ASN A 59 8.45 -4.79 -14.10
C ASN A 59 9.49 -5.07 -15.19
N ARG A 60 10.27 -4.05 -15.61
CA ARG A 60 11.36 -4.21 -16.61
C ARG A 60 12.45 -5.20 -16.18
N ARG A 61 12.57 -5.48 -14.88
CA ARG A 61 13.54 -6.43 -14.30
C ARG A 61 12.92 -7.76 -13.90
N GLY A 62 11.64 -7.97 -14.22
CA GLY A 62 10.90 -9.16 -13.81
C GLY A 62 10.80 -9.29 -12.29
N ILE A 63 10.72 -8.17 -11.56
CA ILE A 63 10.44 -8.17 -10.11
C ILE A 63 8.92 -8.03 -9.96
N PRO A 64 8.22 -9.04 -9.42
CA PRO A 64 6.78 -8.95 -9.20
C PRO A 64 6.41 -7.84 -8.22
N THR A 65 5.41 -7.03 -8.59
CA THR A 65 4.80 -5.99 -7.77
C THR A 65 3.29 -6.04 -7.87
N VAL A 66 2.58 -5.71 -6.80
CA VAL A 66 1.11 -5.64 -6.80
C VAL A 66 0.64 -4.45 -5.96
N GLY A 67 -0.07 -3.51 -6.58
CA GLY A 67 -0.81 -2.48 -5.84
C GLY A 67 -2.00 -3.09 -5.08
N ARG A 68 -2.21 -2.66 -3.84
CA ARG A 68 -3.29 -3.16 -2.96
C ARG A 68 -4.22 -2.05 -2.47
N GLY A 69 -5.27 -2.46 -1.76
CA GLY A 69 -6.19 -1.53 -1.11
C GLY A 69 -7.08 -0.80 -2.11
N SER A 70 -7.35 0.47 -1.82
CA SER A 70 -8.32 1.25 -2.59
C SER A 70 -7.83 1.60 -4.00
N ALA A 71 -6.51 1.65 -4.25
CA ALA A 71 -5.93 1.98 -5.56
C ALA A 71 -6.45 1.11 -6.72
N ALA A 72 -6.92 -0.12 -6.43
CA ALA A 72 -7.54 -1.01 -7.42
C ALA A 72 -8.83 -0.46 -8.03
N GLY A 73 -9.49 0.53 -7.40
CA GLY A 73 -10.67 1.19 -7.94
C GLY A 73 -10.38 2.25 -9.02
N SER A 74 -9.12 2.54 -9.31
CA SER A 74 -8.70 3.53 -10.30
C SER A 74 -8.30 2.88 -11.61
N LEU A 75 -8.92 3.33 -12.69
CA LEU A 75 -8.55 2.99 -14.06
C LEU A 75 -7.15 3.53 -14.40
N VAL A 76 -6.80 4.71 -13.88
CA VAL A 76 -5.44 5.25 -14.02
C VAL A 76 -4.42 4.30 -13.40
N SER A 77 -4.64 3.82 -12.17
CA SER A 77 -3.74 2.82 -11.53
C SER A 77 -3.61 1.52 -12.35
N TYR A 78 -4.71 1.06 -12.94
CA TYR A 78 -4.71 -0.13 -13.80
C TYR A 78 -3.91 0.07 -15.11
N LEU A 79 -4.10 1.21 -15.78
CA LEU A 79 -3.38 1.56 -17.02
C LEU A 79 -1.88 1.73 -16.78
N LEU A 80 -1.51 2.30 -15.63
CA LEU A 80 -0.12 2.44 -15.20
C LEU A 80 0.52 1.12 -14.74
N SER A 81 -0.24 0.01 -14.75
CA SER A 81 0.17 -1.31 -14.26
C SER A 81 0.56 -1.31 -12.77
N ILE A 82 0.09 -0.32 -12.00
CA ILE A 82 0.23 -0.27 -10.54
C ILE A 82 -0.62 -1.38 -9.93
N THR A 83 -1.85 -1.54 -10.43
CA THR A 83 -2.76 -2.61 -10.03
C THR A 83 -3.05 -3.53 -11.21
N PRO A 84 -3.15 -4.86 -11.00
CA PRO A 84 -3.50 -5.79 -12.06
C PRO A 84 -5.01 -5.93 -12.29
N VAL A 85 -5.83 -5.29 -11.46
CA VAL A 85 -7.30 -5.43 -11.44
C VAL A 85 -7.96 -4.37 -12.33
N ASP A 86 -8.81 -4.81 -13.25
CA ASP A 86 -9.64 -3.92 -14.08
C ASP A 86 -10.83 -3.39 -13.23
N PRO A 87 -10.90 -2.08 -12.94
CA PRO A 87 -11.97 -1.52 -12.13
C PRO A 87 -13.31 -1.46 -12.85
N ILE A 88 -13.34 -1.42 -14.19
CA ILE A 88 -14.57 -1.38 -14.97
C ILE A 88 -15.19 -2.79 -15.00
N GLU A 89 -14.39 -3.81 -15.27
CA GLU A 89 -14.83 -5.21 -15.29
C GLU A 89 -15.45 -5.61 -13.94
N HIS A 90 -14.82 -5.20 -12.84
CA HIS A 90 -15.24 -5.54 -11.49
C HIS A 90 -16.14 -4.49 -10.82
N ASN A 91 -16.60 -3.47 -11.56
CA ASN A 91 -17.46 -2.39 -11.07
C ASN A 91 -16.94 -1.74 -9.77
N LEU A 92 -15.64 -1.46 -9.73
CA LEU A 92 -14.97 -0.81 -8.61
C LEU A 92 -15.14 0.72 -8.65
N ILE A 93 -15.28 1.30 -7.47
CA ILE A 93 -15.63 2.71 -7.28
C ILE A 93 -14.35 3.53 -7.11
N PHE A 94 -14.14 4.54 -7.96
CA PHE A 94 -12.95 5.40 -7.91
C PHE A 94 -12.93 6.27 -6.65
N GLU A 95 -14.08 6.78 -6.25
CA GLU A 95 -14.25 7.67 -5.09
C GLU A 95 -13.93 6.98 -3.77
N ARG A 96 -13.87 5.63 -3.76
CA ARG A 96 -13.38 4.88 -2.59
C ARG A 96 -11.88 5.06 -2.37
N PHE A 97 -11.16 5.37 -3.44
CA PHE A 97 -9.73 5.65 -3.48
C PHE A 97 -9.44 7.14 -3.41
N LEU A 98 -10.03 7.93 -4.31
CA LEU A 98 -9.84 9.38 -4.35
C LEU A 98 -11.20 10.07 -4.45
N ASN A 99 -11.68 10.57 -3.32
CA ASN A 99 -12.96 11.27 -3.23
C ASN A 99 -12.76 12.78 -3.47
N PRO A 100 -13.41 13.39 -4.48
CA PRO A 100 -13.30 14.82 -4.76
C PRO A 100 -13.92 15.73 -3.68
N ASP A 101 -14.63 15.20 -2.69
CA ASP A 101 -15.18 15.96 -1.56
C ASP A 101 -14.34 15.84 -0.28
N ARG A 102 -13.23 15.08 -0.32
CA ARG A 102 -12.32 14.90 0.82
C ARG A 102 -10.96 15.51 0.53
N GLU A 103 -10.30 15.99 1.58
CA GLU A 103 -8.92 16.51 1.51
C GLU A 103 -7.86 15.44 1.83
N GLU A 104 -8.29 14.23 2.15
CA GLU A 104 -7.40 13.10 2.47
C GLU A 104 -6.56 12.74 1.23
N PRO A 105 -5.22 12.68 1.35
CA PRO A 105 -4.38 12.25 0.23
C PRO A 105 -4.65 10.78 -0.09
N PRO A 106 -4.60 10.38 -1.39
CA PRO A 106 -4.73 8.99 -1.76
C PRO A 106 -3.52 8.20 -1.25
N ASP A 107 -3.75 6.94 -0.88
CA ASP A 107 -2.69 6.02 -0.48
C ASP A 107 -2.57 4.88 -1.51
N ILE A 108 -1.42 4.82 -2.17
CA ILE A 108 -1.08 3.80 -3.16
C ILE A 108 -0.02 2.88 -2.57
N ASP A 109 -0.49 1.85 -1.87
CA ASP A 109 0.34 0.77 -1.35
C ASP A 109 0.77 -0.19 -2.46
N VAL A 110 2.08 -0.39 -2.62
CA VAL A 110 2.66 -1.38 -3.55
C VAL A 110 3.38 -2.47 -2.77
N ASP A 111 2.92 -3.71 -2.94
CA ASP A 111 3.61 -4.90 -2.45
C ASP A 111 4.76 -5.28 -3.39
N LEU A 112 5.93 -5.53 -2.82
CA LEU A 112 7.13 -5.94 -3.55
C LEU A 112 7.50 -7.40 -3.24
N CYS A 113 8.04 -8.12 -4.21
CA CYS A 113 8.61 -9.44 -3.99
C CYS A 113 9.69 -9.39 -2.89
N TRP A 114 9.48 -10.11 -1.79
CA TRP A 114 10.37 -10.07 -0.62
C TRP A 114 11.84 -10.39 -0.94
N LYS A 115 12.10 -11.28 -1.91
CA LYS A 115 13.47 -11.70 -2.29
C LYS A 115 14.28 -10.62 -3.00
N ARG A 116 13.58 -9.71 -3.70
CA ARG A 116 14.17 -8.70 -4.58
C ARG A 116 13.76 -7.27 -4.19
N ARG A 117 13.17 -7.11 -3.00
CA ARG A 117 12.73 -5.83 -2.46
C ARG A 117 13.89 -4.83 -2.35
N ASP A 118 15.05 -5.31 -1.91
CA ASP A 118 16.21 -4.45 -1.68
C ASP A 118 16.74 -3.82 -2.98
N GLU A 119 16.62 -4.50 -4.12
CA GLU A 119 16.95 -3.93 -5.44
C GLU A 119 16.07 -2.73 -5.78
N VAL A 120 14.76 -2.83 -5.47
CA VAL A 120 13.80 -1.74 -5.68
C VAL A 120 14.09 -0.58 -4.73
N LEU A 121 14.42 -0.87 -3.47
CA LEU A 121 14.80 0.17 -2.51
C LEU A 121 16.06 0.90 -2.98
N GLU A 122 17.12 0.16 -3.38
CA GLU A 122 18.34 0.76 -3.91
C GLU A 122 18.06 1.68 -5.11
N TYR A 123 17.18 1.25 -6.01
CA TYR A 123 16.72 2.10 -7.11
C TYR A 123 16.09 3.39 -6.63
N VAL A 124 15.14 3.32 -5.68
CA VAL A 124 14.46 4.49 -5.13
C VAL A 124 15.47 5.46 -4.50
N TYR A 125 16.40 4.95 -3.69
CA TYR A 125 17.46 5.76 -3.08
C TYR A 125 18.35 6.44 -4.13
N LYS A 126 18.73 5.71 -5.19
CA LYS A 126 19.55 6.26 -6.27
C LYS A 126 18.81 7.30 -7.09
N GLN A 127 17.53 7.06 -7.38
CA GLN A 127 16.77 7.88 -8.31
C GLN A 127 16.21 9.16 -7.66
N TYR A 128 15.75 9.05 -6.42
CA TYR A 128 15.11 10.18 -5.72
C TYR A 128 16.05 10.89 -4.75
N GLY A 129 17.28 10.38 -4.57
CA GLY A 129 18.33 10.95 -3.74
C GLY A 129 18.33 10.39 -2.32
N GLY A 130 19.48 9.89 -1.86
CA GLY A 130 19.60 9.26 -0.55
C GLY A 130 19.44 10.23 0.63
N ASP A 131 19.53 11.54 0.40
CA ASP A 131 19.22 12.62 1.33
C ASP A 131 17.71 12.93 1.43
N ARG A 132 16.90 12.37 0.52
CA ARG A 132 15.45 12.63 0.42
C ARG A 132 14.60 11.37 0.63
N VAL A 133 15.22 10.20 0.71
CA VAL A 133 14.55 8.91 0.90
C VAL A 133 14.97 8.32 2.24
N ALA A 134 13.99 7.87 3.03
CA ALA A 134 14.22 7.19 4.29
C ALA A 134 13.19 6.07 4.49
N MET A 135 13.57 5.03 5.23
CA MET A 135 12.62 4.02 5.70
C MET A 135 11.92 4.50 6.97
N ILE A 136 10.61 4.27 7.06
CA ILE A 136 9.84 4.49 8.28
C ILE A 136 10.17 3.34 9.26
N SER A 137 10.51 3.70 10.50
CA SER A 137 10.81 2.73 11.56
C SER A 137 9.55 2.22 12.24
N THR A 138 9.64 1.05 12.87
CA THR A 138 8.57 0.46 13.67
C THR A 138 9.01 0.37 15.12
N PHE A 139 8.14 0.77 16.04
CA PHE A 139 8.35 0.57 17.47
C PHE A 139 7.82 -0.80 17.88
N ASN A 140 8.73 -1.69 18.30
CA ASN A 140 8.35 -2.98 18.87
C ASN A 140 7.97 -2.79 20.34
N THR A 141 6.69 -2.93 20.64
CA THR A 141 6.17 -2.91 22.02
C THR A 141 5.99 -4.32 22.56
N TYR A 142 6.02 -4.48 23.87
CA TYR A 142 5.68 -5.74 24.51
C TYR A 142 4.22 -6.16 24.24
N HIS A 143 4.05 -7.30 23.58
CA HIS A 143 2.78 -8.02 23.60
C HIS A 143 2.62 -8.77 24.92
N LEU A 144 1.37 -9.02 25.37
CA LEU A 144 1.06 -9.65 26.66
C LEU A 144 1.94 -10.86 27.00
N ARG A 145 2.04 -11.82 26.07
CA ARG A 145 2.87 -13.02 26.27
C ARG A 145 4.35 -12.70 26.32
N GLY A 146 4.84 -11.78 25.49
CA GLY A 146 6.23 -11.35 25.52
C GLY A 146 6.59 -10.73 26.86
N ALA A 147 5.73 -9.86 27.39
CA ALA A 147 5.92 -9.21 28.69
C ALA A 147 6.02 -10.22 29.83
N VAL A 148 5.04 -11.14 29.93
CA VAL A 148 5.01 -12.15 30.99
C VAL A 148 6.21 -13.10 30.89
N ARG A 149 6.60 -13.50 29.68
CA ARG A 149 7.75 -14.38 29.47
C ARG A 149 9.05 -13.74 29.95
N ASP A 150 9.26 -12.47 29.61
CA ASP A 150 10.50 -11.77 29.98
C ASP A 150 10.57 -11.50 31.48
N VAL A 151 9.45 -11.14 32.14
CA VAL A 151 9.40 -10.98 33.60
C VAL A 151 9.63 -12.31 34.31
N ALA A 152 8.97 -13.39 33.86
CA ALA A 152 9.14 -14.71 34.47
C ALA A 152 10.58 -15.24 34.33
N ARG A 153 11.23 -14.96 33.19
CA ARG A 153 12.66 -15.26 33.01
C ARG A 153 13.53 -14.47 33.99
N ALA A 154 13.27 -13.17 34.16
CA ALA A 154 14.01 -12.33 35.12
C ALA A 154 13.81 -12.80 36.57
N MET A 155 12.66 -13.40 36.88
CA MET A 155 12.37 -14.02 38.18
C MET A 155 12.98 -15.42 38.36
N GLY A 156 13.71 -15.93 37.36
CA GLY A 156 14.42 -17.22 37.44
C GLY A 156 13.58 -18.46 37.12
N LEU A 157 12.38 -18.30 36.54
CA LEU A 157 11.56 -19.44 36.13
C LEU A 157 12.19 -20.16 34.93
N SER A 158 12.08 -21.48 34.89
CA SER A 158 12.52 -22.29 33.76
C SER A 158 11.60 -22.11 32.55
N GLU A 159 12.11 -22.34 31.33
CA GLU A 159 11.30 -22.28 30.10
C GLU A 159 10.06 -23.20 30.13
N LYS A 160 10.12 -24.30 30.89
CA LYS A 160 8.98 -25.20 31.12
C LYS A 160 7.87 -24.52 31.94
N GLU A 161 8.23 -23.81 33.00
CA GLU A 161 7.30 -23.08 33.86
C GLU A 161 6.72 -21.86 33.12
N ILE A 162 7.60 -21.09 32.46
CA ILE A 162 7.20 -19.96 31.61
C ILE A 162 6.22 -20.42 30.53
N GLY A 163 6.48 -21.58 29.91
CA GLY A 163 5.62 -22.16 28.89
C GLY A 163 4.23 -22.54 29.39
N LYS A 164 4.09 -23.00 30.64
CA LYS A 164 2.78 -23.27 31.26
C LYS A 164 1.98 -21.98 31.43
N VAL A 165 2.57 -20.98 32.10
CA VAL A 165 1.92 -19.68 32.34
C VAL A 165 1.55 -18.99 31.03
N SER A 166 2.44 -19.01 30.04
CA SER A 166 2.22 -18.37 28.74
C SER A 166 1.05 -18.96 27.95
N ARG A 167 0.72 -20.24 28.15
CA ARG A 167 -0.37 -20.93 27.45
C ARG A 167 -1.74 -20.56 28.01
N GLU A 168 -1.80 -20.27 29.31
CA GLU A 168 -3.02 -19.84 29.99
C GLU A 168 -3.41 -18.40 29.60
N LEU A 169 -2.45 -17.60 29.13
CA LEU A 169 -2.72 -16.24 28.66
C LEU A 169 -3.59 -16.24 27.40
N PRO A 170 -4.61 -15.36 27.32
CA PRO A 170 -5.47 -15.26 26.16
C PRO A 170 -4.68 -14.85 24.91
N ARG A 171 -5.13 -15.31 23.74
CA ARG A 171 -4.49 -14.98 22.46
C ARG A 171 -4.68 -13.53 22.05
N ARG A 172 -5.77 -12.91 22.49
CA ARG A 172 -6.09 -11.50 22.25
C ARG A 172 -6.30 -10.82 23.58
N TYR A 173 -5.67 -9.67 23.76
CA TYR A 173 -5.96 -8.81 24.90
C TYR A 173 -7.32 -8.15 24.64
N GLU A 174 -8.34 -8.53 25.39
CA GLU A 174 -9.63 -7.82 25.42
C GLU A 174 -9.59 -6.77 26.52
N LYS A 175 -9.86 -5.50 26.17
CA LYS A 175 -10.04 -4.43 27.16
C LYS A 175 -11.19 -4.84 28.09
N GLY A 176 -10.88 -5.10 29.36
CA GLY A 176 -11.86 -5.49 30.40
C GLY A 176 -11.65 -6.87 31.05
N CYS A 177 -10.66 -7.65 30.61
CA CYS A 177 -10.40 -8.99 31.15
C CYS A 177 -9.91 -9.01 32.62
N GLY A 178 -9.54 -7.85 33.20
CA GLY A 178 -9.12 -7.72 34.60
C GLY A 178 -10.25 -7.80 35.64
N LYS A 179 -11.52 -7.97 35.23
CA LYS A 179 -12.66 -8.04 36.18
C LYS A 179 -13.04 -9.45 36.64
N ARG A 180 -12.41 -10.51 36.12
CA ARG A 180 -12.82 -11.91 36.37
C ARG A 180 -11.90 -12.71 37.29
N VAL A 181 -10.93 -12.09 37.94
CA VAL A 181 -9.94 -12.80 38.81
C VAL A 181 -9.96 -12.25 40.25
N MET A 182 -11.00 -11.51 40.65
CA MET A 182 -11.14 -10.92 41.99
C MET A 182 -12.52 -11.24 42.61
N GLU A 183 -13.12 -12.37 42.25
CA GLU A 183 -14.24 -12.95 43.00
C GLU A 183 -13.96 -14.47 43.11
N ASP A 184 -13.89 -14.92 44.36
CA ASP A 184 -13.67 -16.27 44.92
C ASP A 184 -12.22 -16.66 45.28
#